data_AF-A0A6N8JTC3-F1
#
_entry.id   AF-A0A6N8JTC3-F1
#
_cell.length_a   1.000
_cell.length_b   1.000
_cell.length_c   1.000
_cell.angle_alpha   90.00
_cell.angle_beta   90.00
_cell.angle_gamma   90.00
#
_symmetry.space_group_name_H-M   'P 1'
#
loop_
_entity.id
_entity.type
_entity.pdbx_description
1 polymer ?
#
loop_
_entity_poly.entity_id
_entity_poly.type
_entity_poly.pdbx_seq_one_letter_code
_entity_poly.pdbx_strand_id
1 'polypeptide(L)'
;MYSTLIIAYLFLGGAAGGGFLVMAAWSLAFHRRAPYRSDRLRTAFRTLKSAVYTACTAILAISMICLWWDLEMPDRALLIFLIPRPTVLTFGAVVLACELGLGILLTLANLFHSRLLGGAVKRVLETLCCLCSVAVMAYTGIFLMSNIGVPLWHTPALVGLFFFSALSSGISTVLLIDYFVQGQTYLLRATRPLQRCHLACLALEFLCLGAFVGATAANPKAAASLALITSPDLLPVSILGVIGLGIVIPFLVELYALLRKDCRTIPVSDFVCLVGACCLRWIVIVCGVH
;
A
#
# COMPACT_ATOMS: atom_id res chain seq x y z
N MET A 1 -12.14 -22.11 0.75
CA MET A 1 -11.18 -21.50 1.71
C MET A 1 -10.46 -20.40 0.96
N TYR A 2 -10.37 -19.20 1.52
CA TYR A 2 -9.56 -18.13 0.92
C TYR A 2 -8.11 -18.62 0.81
N SER A 3 -7.55 -18.66 -0.39
CA SER A 3 -6.19 -19.17 -0.60
C SER A 3 -5.15 -18.17 -0.07
N THR A 4 -3.94 -18.62 0.25
CA THR A 4 -2.79 -17.74 0.54
C THR A 4 -2.60 -16.66 -0.54
N LEU A 5 -3.08 -16.92 -1.76
CA LEU A 5 -3.08 -16.00 -2.89
C LEU A 5 -3.91 -14.73 -2.64
N ILE A 6 -5.05 -14.79 -1.96
CA ILE A 6 -5.84 -13.59 -1.66
C ILE A 6 -5.09 -12.67 -0.67
N ILE A 7 -4.35 -13.25 0.27
CA ILE A 7 -3.55 -12.50 1.25
C ILE A 7 -2.39 -11.81 0.52
N ALA A 8 -1.71 -12.54 -0.35
CA ALA A 8 -0.65 -11.99 -1.20
C ALA A 8 -1.18 -10.86 -2.09
N TYR A 9 -2.34 -11.05 -2.73
CA TYR A 9 -2.99 -10.03 -3.53
C TYR A 9 -3.33 -8.77 -2.71
N LEU A 10 -3.98 -8.90 -1.54
CA LEU A 10 -4.35 -7.76 -0.71
C LEU A 10 -3.12 -6.99 -0.21
N PHE A 11 -2.02 -7.71 0.05
CA PHE A 11 -0.75 -7.13 0.47
C PHE A 11 -0.03 -6.42 -0.67
N LEU A 12 0.27 -7.14 -1.74
CA LEU A 12 1.02 -6.62 -2.89
C LEU A 12 0.25 -5.50 -3.59
N GLY A 13 -1.06 -5.66 -3.79
CA GLY A 13 -1.91 -4.63 -4.38
C GLY A 13 -1.98 -3.37 -3.52
N GLY A 14 -2.10 -3.53 -2.19
CA GLY A 14 -2.06 -2.41 -1.25
C GLY A 14 -0.71 -1.68 -1.24
N ALA A 15 0.40 -2.42 -1.16
CA ALA A 15 1.75 -1.86 -1.17
C ALA A 15 2.07 -1.14 -2.49
N ALA A 16 1.71 -1.73 -3.63
CA ALA A 16 1.87 -1.10 -4.94
C ALA A 16 1.02 0.17 -5.07
N GLY A 17 -0.25 0.12 -4.70
CA GLY A 17 -1.14 1.29 -4.72
C GLY A 17 -0.62 2.43 -3.83
N GLY A 18 -0.19 2.12 -2.60
CA GLY A 18 0.45 3.10 -1.73
C GLY A 18 1.73 3.69 -2.33
N GLY A 19 2.57 2.85 -2.95
CA GLY A 19 3.81 3.28 -3.60
C GLY A 19 3.57 4.20 -4.81
N PHE A 20 2.59 3.87 -5.65
CA PHE A 20 2.14 4.73 -6.75
C PHE A 20 1.65 6.09 -6.24
N LEU A 21 0.75 6.09 -5.24
CA LEU A 21 0.23 7.31 -4.65
C LEU A 21 1.35 8.21 -4.12
N VAL A 22 2.26 7.63 -3.32
CA VAL A 22 3.38 8.36 -2.72
C VAL A 22 4.27 8.97 -3.79
N MET A 23 4.68 8.19 -4.80
CA MET A 23 5.57 8.66 -5.85
C MET A 23 4.91 9.70 -6.76
N ALA A 24 3.65 9.49 -7.14
CA ALA A 24 2.90 10.42 -7.97
C ALA A 24 2.64 11.75 -7.23
N ALA A 25 2.21 11.71 -5.97
CA ALA A 25 2.03 12.89 -5.13
C ALA A 25 3.36 13.64 -4.91
N TRP A 26 4.44 12.89 -4.63
CA TRP A 26 5.76 13.48 -4.46
C TRP A 26 6.25 14.12 -5.77
N SER A 27 6.04 13.48 -6.91
CA SER A 27 6.39 14.03 -8.22
C SER A 27 5.61 15.32 -8.51
N LEU A 28 4.30 15.35 -8.28
CA LEU A 28 3.48 16.55 -8.46
C LEU A 28 3.94 17.70 -7.55
N ALA A 29 4.25 17.40 -6.29
CA ALA A 29 4.80 18.37 -5.34
C ALA A 29 6.20 18.86 -5.74
N PHE A 30 7.05 17.97 -6.28
CA PHE A 30 8.39 18.29 -6.76
C PHE A 30 8.33 19.24 -7.95
N HIS A 31 7.43 19.01 -8.92
CA HIS A 31 7.30 19.87 -10.11
C HIS A 31 6.82 21.28 -9.76
N ARG A 32 5.93 21.43 -8.77
CA ARG A 32 5.52 22.75 -8.26
C ARG A 32 6.69 23.56 -7.66
N ARG A 33 7.71 22.88 -7.14
CA ARG A 33 8.90 23.49 -6.50
C ARG A 33 10.17 23.39 -7.36
N ALA A 34 10.05 22.92 -8.60
CA ALA A 34 11.17 22.64 -9.50
C ALA A 34 12.07 23.84 -9.85
N PRO A 35 11.61 25.12 -9.92
CA PRO A 35 12.46 26.23 -10.34
C PRO A 35 13.70 26.46 -9.46
N TYR A 36 13.67 25.99 -8.21
CA TYR A 36 14.66 26.30 -7.18
C TYR A 36 15.59 25.13 -6.81
N ARG A 37 15.66 24.06 -7.62
CA ARG A 37 16.42 22.83 -7.28
C ARG A 37 17.56 22.55 -8.26
N SER A 38 18.72 22.19 -7.69
CA SER A 38 19.94 21.77 -8.40
C SER A 38 19.72 20.60 -9.36
N ASP A 39 20.44 20.55 -10.48
CA ASP A 39 20.29 19.49 -11.48
C ASP A 39 20.62 18.09 -10.97
N ARG A 40 21.60 17.95 -10.06
CA ARG A 40 21.92 16.65 -9.42
C ARG A 40 20.72 16.04 -8.69
N LEU A 41 19.97 16.87 -7.95
CA LEU A 41 18.75 16.44 -7.24
C LEU A 41 17.63 16.05 -8.22
N ARG A 42 17.54 16.71 -9.38
CA ARG A 42 16.57 16.36 -10.42
C ARG A 42 16.87 15.01 -11.04
N THR A 43 18.14 14.72 -11.34
CA THR A 43 18.57 13.42 -11.88
C THR A 43 18.32 12.30 -10.87
N ALA A 44 18.75 12.51 -9.61
CA ALA A 44 18.53 11.58 -8.52
C ALA A 44 17.04 11.23 -8.32
N PHE A 45 16.17 12.25 -8.34
CA PHE A 45 14.73 12.06 -8.25
C PHE A 45 14.13 11.33 -9.46
N ARG A 46 14.65 11.58 -10.67
CA ARG A 46 14.21 10.85 -11.89
C ARG A 46 14.55 9.37 -11.80
N THR A 47 15.75 9.02 -11.36
CA THR A 47 16.17 7.63 -11.19
C THR A 47 15.29 6.91 -10.16
N LEU A 48 15.09 7.53 -8.99
CA LEU A 48 14.18 7.01 -7.96
C LEU A 48 12.77 6.81 -8.51
N LYS A 49 12.22 7.83 -9.16
CA LYS A 49 10.88 7.78 -9.72
C LYS A 49 10.71 6.66 -10.74
N SER A 50 11.70 6.49 -11.63
CA SER A 50 11.68 5.40 -12.59
C SER A 50 11.68 4.05 -11.89
N ALA A 51 12.59 3.84 -10.92
CA ALA A 51 12.69 2.59 -10.19
C ALA A 51 11.40 2.26 -9.40
N VAL A 52 10.80 3.26 -8.74
CA VAL A 52 9.57 3.07 -7.97
C VAL A 52 8.39 2.73 -8.87
N TYR A 53 8.19 3.44 -9.99
CA TYR A 53 7.10 3.08 -10.90
C TYR A 53 7.30 1.68 -11.49
N THR A 54 8.52 1.32 -11.91
CA THR A 54 8.80 -0.03 -12.41
C THR A 54 8.53 -1.10 -11.35
N ALA A 55 9.01 -0.91 -10.12
CA ALA A 55 8.79 -1.85 -9.03
C ALA A 55 7.31 -1.97 -8.65
N CYS A 56 6.60 -0.85 -8.49
CA CYS A 56 5.17 -0.86 -8.15
C CYS A 56 4.32 -1.47 -9.27
N THR A 57 4.65 -1.24 -10.55
CA THR A 57 4.00 -1.90 -11.68
C THR A 57 4.21 -3.41 -11.64
N ALA A 58 5.43 -3.88 -11.37
CA ALA A 58 5.72 -5.30 -11.25
C ALA A 58 4.98 -5.94 -10.06
N ILE A 59 5.01 -5.31 -8.88
CA ILE A 59 4.30 -5.77 -7.68
C ILE A 59 2.80 -5.83 -7.94
N LEU A 60 2.22 -4.82 -8.58
CA LEU A 60 0.80 -4.80 -8.94
C LEU A 60 0.44 -5.90 -9.95
N ALA A 61 1.28 -6.13 -10.96
CA ALA A 61 1.08 -7.21 -11.92
C ALA A 61 1.10 -8.58 -11.23
N ILE A 62 2.06 -8.82 -10.33
CA ILE A 62 2.12 -10.05 -9.52
C ILE A 62 0.86 -10.17 -8.65
N SER A 63 0.43 -9.07 -8.03
CA SER A 63 -0.82 -9.02 -7.25
C SER A 63 -2.03 -9.43 -8.08
N MET A 64 -2.16 -8.92 -9.30
CA MET A 64 -3.26 -9.28 -10.21
C MET A 64 -3.18 -10.73 -10.69
N ILE A 65 -1.98 -11.28 -10.87
CA ILE A 65 -1.79 -12.71 -11.16
C ILE A 65 -2.23 -13.58 -9.97
N CYS A 66 -1.87 -13.19 -8.74
CA CYS A 66 -2.35 -13.87 -7.53
C CYS A 66 -3.89 -13.87 -7.46
N LEU A 67 -4.52 -12.72 -7.75
CA LEU A 67 -5.98 -12.63 -7.80
C LEU A 67 -6.57 -13.50 -8.90
N TRP A 68 -5.97 -13.51 -10.10
CA TRP A 68 -6.44 -14.33 -11.21
C TRP A 68 -6.43 -15.80 -10.84
N TRP A 69 -5.34 -16.29 -10.26
CA TRP A 69 -5.20 -17.70 -9.87
C TRP A 69 -6.11 -18.09 -8.71
N ASP A 70 -6.49 -17.14 -7.86
CA ASP A 70 -7.45 -17.35 -6.77
C ASP A 70 -8.90 -17.45 -7.26
N LEU A 71 -9.22 -16.94 -8.46
CA LEU A 71 -10.57 -17.04 -9.02
C LEU A 71 -10.88 -18.48 -9.45
N GLU A 72 -11.90 -19.08 -8.82
CA GLU A 72 -12.37 -20.45 -9.12
C GLU A 72 -12.81 -20.65 -10.59
N MET A 73 -13.10 -19.56 -11.32
CA MET A 73 -13.43 -19.57 -12.76
C MET A 73 -12.70 -18.43 -13.51
N PRO A 74 -11.42 -18.62 -13.87
CA PRO A 74 -10.59 -17.59 -14.51
C PRO A 74 -11.15 -17.11 -15.85
N ASP A 75 -11.79 -18.01 -16.62
CA ASP A 75 -12.38 -17.68 -17.93
C ASP A 75 -13.55 -16.68 -17.81
N ARG A 76 -14.19 -16.62 -16.65
CA ARG A 76 -15.27 -15.66 -16.37
C ARG A 76 -14.77 -14.33 -15.82
N ALA A 77 -13.51 -14.23 -15.43
CA ALA A 77 -12.92 -12.98 -14.96
C ALA A 77 -12.94 -11.90 -16.05
N LEU A 78 -12.68 -12.29 -17.31
CA LEU A 78 -12.73 -11.39 -18.45
C LEU A 78 -14.16 -10.98 -18.83
N LEU A 79 -15.16 -11.83 -18.53
CA LEU A 79 -16.57 -11.51 -18.75
C LEU A 79 -17.06 -10.35 -17.87
N ILE A 80 -16.39 -10.07 -16.75
CA ILE A 80 -16.69 -8.92 -15.87
C ILE A 80 -16.51 -7.59 -16.63
N PHE A 81 -15.55 -7.53 -17.56
CA PHE A 81 -15.34 -6.36 -18.41
C PHE A 81 -16.33 -6.27 -19.57
N LEU A 82 -16.84 -7.41 -20.05
CA LEU A 82 -17.79 -7.47 -21.18
C LEU A 82 -19.24 -7.22 -20.75
N ILE A 83 -19.64 -7.64 -19.54
CA ILE A 83 -20.99 -7.46 -19.00
C ILE A 83 -20.89 -6.83 -17.60
N PRO A 84 -20.66 -5.51 -17.52
CA PRO A 84 -20.43 -4.85 -16.25
C PRO A 84 -21.70 -4.86 -15.39
N ARG A 85 -21.68 -5.66 -14.32
CA ARG A 85 -22.65 -5.54 -13.21
C ARG A 85 -22.07 -4.60 -12.14
N PRO A 86 -22.86 -3.68 -11.55
CA PRO A 86 -22.38 -2.76 -10.52
C PRO A 86 -22.13 -3.52 -9.21
N THR A 87 -20.98 -4.18 -9.12
CA THR A 87 -20.53 -4.91 -7.93
C THR A 87 -19.16 -4.42 -7.49
N VAL A 88 -18.84 -4.64 -6.21
CA VAL A 88 -17.54 -4.25 -5.64
C VAL A 88 -16.39 -4.97 -6.34
N LEU A 89 -16.60 -6.21 -6.81
CA LEU A 89 -15.62 -6.97 -7.57
C LEU A 89 -15.34 -6.33 -8.95
N THR A 90 -16.40 -5.93 -9.67
CA THR A 90 -16.27 -5.23 -10.97
C THR A 90 -15.52 -3.91 -10.80
N PHE A 91 -15.87 -3.13 -9.77
CA PHE A 91 -15.18 -1.87 -9.47
C PHE A 91 -13.68 -2.12 -9.20
N GLY A 92 -13.38 -3.11 -8.37
CA GLY A 92 -12.01 -3.54 -8.09
C GLY A 92 -11.21 -3.90 -9.34
N ALA A 93 -11.78 -4.73 -10.20
CA ALA A 93 -11.14 -5.15 -11.45
C ALA A 93 -10.84 -3.97 -12.38
N VAL A 94 -11.79 -3.05 -12.54
CA VAL A 94 -11.60 -1.84 -13.35
C VAL A 94 -10.52 -0.94 -12.77
N VAL A 95 -10.57 -0.65 -11.47
CA VAL A 95 -9.60 0.26 -10.84
C VAL A 95 -8.18 -0.35 -10.85
N LEU A 96 -8.03 -1.65 -10.60
CA LEU A 96 -6.75 -2.36 -10.71
C LEU A 96 -6.19 -2.32 -12.15
N ALA A 97 -7.04 -2.58 -13.15
CA ALA A 97 -6.64 -2.52 -14.55
C ALA A 97 -6.25 -1.10 -14.99
N CYS A 98 -7.00 -0.09 -14.55
CA CYS A 98 -6.67 1.32 -14.78
C CYS A 98 -5.32 1.69 -14.13
N GLU A 99 -5.11 1.30 -12.87
CA GLU A 99 -3.85 1.57 -12.16
C GLU A 99 -2.67 0.86 -12.83
N LEU A 100 -2.84 -0.39 -13.27
CA LEU A 100 -1.80 -1.11 -14.02
C LEU A 100 -1.48 -0.40 -15.35
N GLY A 101 -2.50 0.00 -16.10
CA GLY A 101 -2.34 0.75 -17.35
C GLY A 101 -1.61 2.08 -17.14
N LEU A 102 -2.00 2.85 -16.14
CA LEU A 102 -1.33 4.10 -15.74
C LEU A 102 0.11 3.84 -15.30
N GLY A 103 0.34 2.79 -14.51
CA GLY A 103 1.67 2.38 -14.05
C GLY A 103 2.59 2.00 -15.21
N ILE A 104 2.10 1.26 -16.20
CA ILE A 104 2.85 0.92 -17.42
C ILE A 104 3.18 2.19 -18.20
N LEU A 105 2.19 3.07 -18.44
CA LEU A 105 2.40 4.33 -19.16
C LEU A 105 3.43 5.22 -18.45
N LEU A 106 3.33 5.37 -17.13
CA LEU A 106 4.29 6.13 -16.33
C LEU A 106 5.67 5.47 -16.35
N THR A 107 5.76 4.15 -16.24
CA THR A 107 7.03 3.42 -16.33
C THR A 107 7.70 3.64 -17.70
N LEU A 108 6.99 3.44 -18.80
CA LEU A 108 7.49 3.67 -20.15
C LEU A 108 7.91 5.14 -20.36
N ALA A 109 7.11 6.09 -19.88
CA ALA A 109 7.41 7.51 -19.95
C ALA A 109 8.72 7.88 -19.24
N ASN A 110 9.04 7.20 -18.13
CA ASN A 110 10.25 7.47 -17.36
C ASN A 110 11.48 6.71 -17.89
N LEU A 111 11.31 5.47 -18.40
CA LEU A 111 12.41 4.68 -18.98
C LEU A 111 12.89 5.24 -20.32
N PHE A 112 11.96 5.47 -21.27
CA PHE A 112 12.32 5.86 -22.63
C PHE A 112 12.62 7.36 -22.80
N HIS A 113 12.61 8.13 -21.70
CA HIS A 113 12.79 9.59 -21.73
C HIS A 113 11.92 10.24 -22.81
N SER A 114 10.73 9.68 -23.04
CA SER A 114 9.97 9.95 -24.26
C SER A 114 9.61 11.43 -24.29
N ARG A 115 10.17 12.16 -25.27
CA ARG A 115 9.85 13.56 -25.53
C ARG A 115 8.39 13.74 -25.98
N LEU A 116 7.69 12.64 -26.31
CA LEU A 116 6.29 12.63 -26.73
C LEU A 116 5.33 13.01 -25.59
N LEU A 117 5.70 12.74 -24.33
CA LEU A 117 4.87 13.07 -23.18
C LEU A 117 5.33 14.40 -22.57
N GLY A 118 4.74 15.49 -23.07
CA GLY A 118 4.95 16.82 -22.52
C GLY A 118 4.62 16.89 -21.01
N GLY A 119 5.16 17.90 -20.33
CA GLY A 119 5.00 18.05 -18.87
C GLY A 119 3.54 18.18 -18.40
N ALA A 120 2.62 18.65 -19.25
CA ALA A 120 1.19 18.67 -18.94
C ALA A 120 0.58 17.26 -18.90
N VAL A 121 0.85 16.44 -19.91
CA VAL A 121 0.33 15.06 -20.00
C VAL A 121 0.84 14.22 -18.83
N LYS A 122 2.12 14.36 -18.48
CA LYS A 122 2.69 13.67 -17.31
C LYS A 122 1.99 14.04 -16.00
N ARG A 123 1.66 15.32 -15.80
CA ARG A 123 0.89 15.76 -14.61
C ARG A 123 -0.51 15.18 -14.58
N VAL A 124 -1.18 15.08 -15.74
CA VAL A 124 -2.50 14.43 -15.82
C VAL A 124 -2.39 12.96 -15.46
N LEU A 125 -1.43 12.23 -16.04
CA LEU A 125 -1.20 10.81 -15.72
C LEU A 125 -0.87 10.61 -14.24
N GLU A 126 0.00 11.43 -13.65
CA GLU A 126 0.33 11.36 -12.21
C GLU A 126 -0.89 11.70 -11.34
N THR A 127 -1.77 12.61 -11.77
CA THR A 127 -3.01 12.94 -11.04
C THR A 127 -4.03 11.80 -11.11
N LEU A 128 -4.23 11.22 -12.30
CA LEU A 128 -5.10 10.05 -12.47
C LEU A 128 -4.56 8.85 -11.68
N CYS A 129 -3.25 8.65 -11.67
CA CYS A 129 -2.60 7.63 -10.86
C CYS A 129 -2.90 7.84 -9.38
N CYS A 130 -2.74 9.05 -8.83
CA CYS A 130 -3.13 9.31 -7.43
C CYS A 130 -4.60 8.92 -7.13
N LEU A 131 -5.54 9.27 -8.03
CA LEU A 131 -6.96 8.95 -7.85
C LEU A 131 -7.20 7.43 -7.90
N CYS A 132 -6.61 6.75 -8.87
CA CYS A 132 -6.69 5.30 -9.01
C CYS A 132 -6.03 4.58 -7.83
N SER A 133 -4.85 5.00 -7.38
CA SER A 133 -4.17 4.44 -6.21
C SER A 133 -5.03 4.54 -4.95
N VAL A 134 -5.64 5.71 -4.67
CA VAL A 134 -6.55 5.90 -3.54
C VAL A 134 -7.75 4.94 -3.65
N ALA A 135 -8.31 4.80 -4.85
CA ALA A 135 -9.40 3.87 -5.11
C ALA A 135 -8.97 2.41 -4.91
N VAL A 136 -7.78 1.98 -5.39
CA VAL A 136 -7.24 0.62 -5.15
C VAL A 136 -7.11 0.36 -3.65
N MET A 137 -6.48 1.29 -2.92
CA MET A 137 -6.25 1.15 -1.48
C MET A 137 -7.57 1.03 -0.71
N ALA A 138 -8.55 1.89 -0.99
CA ALA A 138 -9.84 1.86 -0.32
C ALA A 138 -10.67 0.61 -0.70
N TYR A 139 -10.63 0.22 -1.97
CA TYR A 139 -11.34 -0.94 -2.49
C TYR A 139 -10.95 -2.22 -1.77
N THR A 140 -9.67 -2.44 -1.45
CA THR A 140 -9.24 -3.67 -0.77
C THR A 140 -9.94 -3.89 0.58
N GLY A 141 -10.17 -2.83 1.35
CA GLY A 141 -10.94 -2.90 2.59
C GLY A 141 -12.45 -3.01 2.36
N ILE A 142 -12.99 -2.26 1.40
CA ILE A 142 -14.43 -2.32 1.04
C ILE A 142 -14.82 -3.71 0.52
N PHE A 143 -13.92 -4.35 -0.23
CA PHE A 143 -14.09 -5.71 -0.73
C PHE A 143 -14.36 -6.68 0.42
N LEU A 144 -13.52 -6.66 1.48
CA LEU A 144 -13.71 -7.50 2.65
C LEU A 144 -14.98 -7.13 3.42
N MET A 145 -15.22 -5.84 3.65
CA MET A 145 -16.40 -5.36 4.38
C MET A 145 -17.72 -5.74 3.71
N SER A 146 -17.73 -5.84 2.38
CA SER A 146 -18.92 -6.18 1.59
C SER A 146 -19.30 -7.66 1.65
N ASN A 147 -18.44 -8.52 2.21
CA ASN A 147 -18.75 -9.94 2.41
C ASN A 147 -19.57 -10.11 3.69
N ILE A 148 -20.90 -10.05 3.56
CA ILE A 148 -21.88 -10.14 4.66
C ILE A 148 -21.73 -11.44 5.49
N GLY A 149 -21.20 -12.50 4.89
CA GLY A 149 -21.01 -13.80 5.55
C GLY A 149 -19.97 -13.82 6.67
N VAL A 150 -19.13 -12.79 6.81
CA VAL A 150 -18.04 -12.76 7.80
C VAL A 150 -18.21 -11.60 8.77
N PRO A 151 -18.66 -11.85 10.02
CA PRO A 151 -18.92 -10.81 11.01
C PRO A 151 -17.70 -9.95 11.38
N LEU A 152 -16.48 -10.52 11.31
CA LEU A 152 -15.23 -9.81 11.58
C LEU A 152 -15.01 -8.64 10.63
N TRP A 153 -15.37 -8.80 9.36
CA TRP A 153 -15.06 -7.83 8.33
C TRP A 153 -16.09 -6.70 8.23
N HIS A 154 -17.27 -6.90 8.83
CA HIS A 154 -18.40 -5.98 8.74
C HIS A 154 -18.25 -4.78 9.70
N THR A 155 -17.18 -3.99 9.50
CA THR A 155 -16.92 -2.75 10.23
C THR A 155 -16.22 -1.73 9.33
N PRO A 156 -16.64 -0.45 9.32
CA PRO A 156 -15.98 0.60 8.54
C PRO A 156 -14.54 0.86 9.01
N ALA A 157 -14.20 0.52 10.25
CA ALA A 157 -12.84 0.63 10.78
C ALA A 157 -11.85 -0.25 9.99
N LEU A 158 -12.31 -1.38 9.43
CA LEU A 158 -11.49 -2.24 8.59
C LEU A 158 -11.02 -1.51 7.32
N VAL A 159 -11.89 -0.72 6.71
CA VAL A 159 -11.57 0.04 5.49
C VAL A 159 -10.47 1.05 5.78
N GLY A 160 -10.60 1.80 6.88
CA GLY A 160 -9.56 2.74 7.33
C GLY A 160 -8.24 2.04 7.65
N LEU A 161 -8.30 0.91 8.36
CA LEU A 161 -7.13 0.11 8.72
C LEU A 161 -6.37 -0.39 7.49
N PHE A 162 -7.07 -0.97 6.51
CA PHE A 162 -6.46 -1.43 5.26
C PHE A 162 -5.90 -0.28 4.43
N PHE A 163 -6.59 0.85 4.40
CA PHE A 163 -6.16 2.04 3.67
C PHE A 163 -4.85 2.61 4.24
N PHE A 164 -4.78 2.86 5.55
CA PHE A 164 -3.57 3.39 6.17
C PHE A 164 -2.43 2.37 6.19
N SER A 165 -2.74 1.08 6.36
CA SER A 165 -1.74 0.01 6.24
C SER A 165 -1.15 -0.08 4.83
N ALA A 166 -1.98 0.04 3.79
CA ALA A 166 -1.53 0.11 2.40
C ALA A 166 -0.65 1.35 2.16
N LEU A 167 -1.03 2.51 2.73
CA LEU A 167 -0.24 3.74 2.62
C LEU A 167 1.12 3.60 3.31
N SER A 168 1.14 3.08 4.54
CA SER A 168 2.35 2.81 5.33
C SER A 168 3.30 1.82 4.62
N SER A 169 2.74 0.75 4.04
CA SER A 169 3.47 -0.23 3.22
C SER A 169 4.03 0.41 1.94
N GLY A 170 3.25 1.28 1.29
CA GLY A 170 3.68 2.00 0.10
C GLY A 170 4.82 2.98 0.38
N ILE A 171 4.73 3.75 1.47
CA ILE A 171 5.81 4.64 1.91
C ILE A 171 7.08 3.83 2.20
N SER A 172 6.95 2.73 2.95
CA SER A 172 8.06 1.82 3.25
C SER A 172 8.69 1.26 1.97
N THR A 173 7.88 0.88 0.99
CA THR A 173 8.37 0.39 -0.32
C THR A 173 9.18 1.45 -1.05
N VAL A 174 8.70 2.70 -1.08
CA VAL A 174 9.42 3.82 -1.71
C VAL A 174 10.75 4.10 -1.01
N LEU A 175 10.77 4.12 0.32
CA LEU A 175 12.00 4.34 1.12
C LEU A 175 13.01 3.20 0.95
N LEU A 176 12.52 1.95 0.87
CA LEU A 176 13.37 0.78 0.62
C LEU A 176 14.00 0.84 -0.77
N ILE A 177 13.23 1.21 -1.80
CA ILE A 177 13.75 1.40 -3.17
C ILE A 177 14.76 2.56 -3.20
N ASP A 178 14.49 3.66 -2.51
CA ASP A 178 15.42 4.80 -2.42
C ASP A 178 16.79 4.37 -1.88
N TYR A 179 16.81 3.52 -0.86
CA TYR A 179 18.04 2.95 -0.32
C TYR A 179 18.84 2.15 -1.38
N PHE A 180 18.18 1.32 -2.19
CA PHE A 180 18.86 0.50 -3.21
C PHE A 180 19.29 1.29 -4.45
N VAL A 181 18.60 2.39 -4.77
CA VAL A 181 18.86 3.19 -5.97
C VAL A 181 19.95 4.26 -5.74
N GLN A 182 20.28 4.61 -4.50
CA GLN A 182 21.12 5.79 -4.18
C GLN A 182 22.44 5.50 -3.45
N GLY A 183 23.49 6.20 -3.91
CA GLY A 183 24.69 6.52 -3.13
C GLY A 183 24.45 7.63 -2.08
N GLN A 184 23.87 7.22 -0.95
CA GLN A 184 24.19 7.62 0.43
C GLN A 184 24.01 9.06 0.98
N THR A 185 23.72 10.16 0.25
CA THR A 185 23.57 11.48 0.96
C THR A 185 22.51 12.47 0.47
N TYR A 186 22.20 12.57 -0.82
CA TYR A 186 21.37 13.69 -1.31
C TYR A 186 19.86 13.51 -1.11
N LEU A 187 19.32 12.30 -1.25
CA LEU A 187 17.87 12.08 -1.10
C LEU A 187 17.39 11.91 0.35
N LEU A 188 18.29 11.58 1.28
CA LEU A 188 18.00 11.47 2.72
C LEU A 188 17.46 12.77 3.35
N ARG A 189 17.81 13.95 2.81
CA ARG A 189 17.19 15.22 3.24
C ARG A 189 15.81 15.45 2.62
N ALA A 190 15.57 14.90 1.42
CA ALA A 190 14.31 15.03 0.70
C ALA A 190 13.23 14.05 1.21
N THR A 191 13.62 12.98 1.91
CA THR A 191 12.73 11.97 2.51
C THR A 191 12.16 12.37 3.88
N ARG A 192 12.67 13.41 4.54
CA ARG A 192 12.10 13.93 5.80
C ARG A 192 10.59 14.21 5.79
N PRO A 193 10.02 14.90 4.77
CA PRO A 193 8.56 15.04 4.69
C PRO A 193 7.87 13.69 4.56
N LEU A 194 8.46 12.72 3.85
CA LEU A 194 7.90 11.39 3.68
C LEU A 194 7.91 10.60 5.00
N GLN A 195 8.97 10.68 5.80
CA GLN A 195 9.04 10.11 7.16
C GLN A 195 7.98 10.71 8.10
N ARG A 196 7.75 12.04 8.04
CA ARG A 196 6.68 12.67 8.82
C ARG A 196 5.31 12.18 8.39
N CYS A 197 5.08 12.03 7.08
CA CYS A 197 3.86 11.44 6.57
C CYS A 197 3.73 9.99 7.03
N HIS A 198 4.81 9.20 7.05
CA HIS A 198 4.80 7.81 7.49
C HIS A 198 4.43 7.69 8.98
N LEU A 199 5.05 8.48 9.86
CA LEU A 199 4.63 8.57 11.27
C LEU A 199 3.15 8.91 11.44
N ALA A 200 2.64 9.87 10.67
CA ALA A 200 1.22 10.22 10.70
C ALA A 200 0.33 9.05 10.22
N CYS A 201 0.77 8.33 9.17
CA CYS A 201 0.07 7.14 8.69
C CYS A 201 0.06 6.02 9.72
N LEU A 202 1.18 5.76 10.40
CA LEU A 202 1.28 4.75 11.46
C LEU A 202 0.41 5.09 12.66
N ALA A 203 0.33 6.38 13.05
CA ALA A 203 -0.58 6.82 14.10
C ALA A 203 -2.05 6.62 13.71
N LEU A 204 -2.42 6.95 12.47
CA LEU A 204 -3.78 6.72 11.95
C LEU A 204 -4.10 5.24 11.81
N GLU A 205 -3.14 4.43 11.37
CA GLU A 205 -3.24 2.96 11.30
C GLU A 205 -3.49 2.38 12.70
N PHE A 206 -2.78 2.85 13.72
CA PHE A 206 -2.99 2.45 15.12
C PHE A 206 -4.38 2.82 15.63
N LEU A 207 -4.86 4.03 15.33
CA LEU A 207 -6.22 4.45 15.70
C LEU A 207 -7.29 3.59 15.01
N CYS A 208 -7.11 3.31 13.72
CA CYS A 208 -8.01 2.41 12.99
C CYS A 208 -7.96 0.97 13.52
N LEU A 209 -6.78 0.49 13.93
CA LEU A 209 -6.64 -0.82 14.55
C LEU A 209 -7.38 -0.88 15.89
N GLY A 210 -7.25 0.15 16.73
CA GLY A 210 -8.01 0.26 17.99
C GLY A 210 -9.52 0.30 17.76
N ALA A 211 -9.98 1.08 16.77
CA ALA A 211 -11.38 1.15 16.39
C ALA A 211 -11.89 -0.20 15.83
N PHE A 212 -11.07 -0.91 15.05
CA PHE A 212 -11.38 -2.24 14.53
C PHE A 212 -11.55 -3.24 15.67
N VAL A 213 -10.58 -3.36 16.56
CA VAL A 213 -10.65 -4.27 17.72
C VAL A 213 -11.84 -3.92 18.62
N GLY A 214 -12.08 -2.64 18.89
CA GLY A 214 -13.23 -2.18 19.68
C GLY A 214 -14.57 -2.54 19.03
N ALA A 215 -14.71 -2.35 17.71
CA ALA A 215 -15.90 -2.73 16.98
C ALA A 215 -16.11 -4.26 16.95
N THR A 216 -15.04 -5.04 16.81
CA THR A 216 -15.08 -6.50 16.88
C THR A 216 -15.52 -6.98 18.27
N ALA A 217 -14.98 -6.38 19.34
CA ALA A 217 -15.35 -6.71 20.72
C ALA A 217 -16.80 -6.34 21.07
N ALA A 218 -17.33 -5.27 20.47
CA ALA A 218 -18.72 -4.85 20.65
C ALA A 218 -19.73 -5.70 19.85
N ASN A 219 -19.27 -6.55 18.92
CA ASN A 219 -20.14 -7.35 18.05
C ASN A 219 -20.18 -8.81 18.52
N PRO A 220 -21.30 -9.29 19.11
CA PRO A 220 -21.41 -10.67 19.59
C PRO A 220 -21.21 -11.71 18.48
N LYS A 221 -21.56 -11.39 17.23
CA LYS A 221 -21.39 -12.30 16.09
C LYS A 221 -19.92 -12.50 15.70
N ALA A 222 -19.03 -11.61 16.12
CA ALA A 222 -17.59 -11.70 15.87
C ALA A 222 -16.81 -12.30 17.05
N ALA A 223 -17.49 -12.80 18.09
CA ALA A 223 -16.85 -13.34 19.29
C ALA A 223 -15.91 -14.52 18.99
N ALA A 224 -16.27 -15.39 18.05
CA ALA A 224 -15.43 -16.51 17.62
C ALA A 224 -14.12 -16.03 16.96
N SER A 225 -14.21 -15.05 16.04
CA SER A 225 -13.04 -14.38 15.46
C SER A 225 -12.16 -13.74 16.52
N LEU A 226 -12.75 -13.06 17.51
CA LEU A 226 -12.01 -12.40 18.58
C LEU A 226 -11.29 -13.42 19.47
N ALA A 227 -11.94 -14.55 19.79
CA ALA A 227 -11.34 -15.64 20.53
C ALA A 227 -10.14 -16.25 19.77
N LEU A 228 -10.22 -16.33 18.44
CA LEU A 228 -9.09 -16.77 17.61
C LEU A 228 -7.95 -15.75 17.59
N ILE A 229 -8.23 -14.46 17.40
CA ILE A 229 -7.21 -13.39 17.42
C ILE A 229 -6.43 -13.39 18.75
N THR A 230 -7.11 -13.74 19.84
CA THR A 230 -6.56 -13.79 21.21
C THR A 230 -6.07 -15.18 21.63
N SER A 231 -6.21 -16.20 20.76
CA SER A 231 -5.76 -17.55 21.03
C SER A 231 -4.24 -17.62 21.17
N PRO A 232 -3.69 -18.52 22.01
CA PRO A 232 -2.24 -18.62 22.21
C PRO A 232 -1.42 -18.80 20.92
N ASP A 233 -2.01 -19.44 19.91
CA ASP A 233 -1.36 -19.73 18.64
C ASP A 233 -1.23 -18.49 17.74
N LEU A 234 -2.23 -17.60 17.75
CA LEU A 234 -2.28 -16.42 16.89
C LEU A 234 -1.90 -15.11 17.61
N LEU A 235 -1.98 -15.09 18.94
CA LEU A 235 -1.63 -13.94 19.77
C LEU A 235 -0.22 -13.39 19.49
N PRO A 236 0.84 -14.22 19.29
CA PRO A 236 2.16 -13.71 18.94
C PRO A 236 2.17 -12.95 17.61
N VAL A 237 1.43 -13.43 16.61
CA VAL A 237 1.32 -12.75 15.31
C VAL A 237 0.54 -11.44 15.46
N SER A 238 -0.52 -11.43 16.28
CA SER A 238 -1.35 -10.24 16.53
C SER A 238 -0.58 -9.15 17.26
N ILE A 239 0.18 -9.50 18.30
CA ILE A 239 0.91 -8.53 19.11
C ILE A 239 2.26 -8.21 18.49
N LEU A 240 3.12 -9.21 18.29
CA LEU A 240 4.48 -8.96 17.81
C LEU A 240 4.48 -8.62 16.32
N GLY A 241 3.69 -9.31 15.51
CA GLY A 241 3.60 -9.06 14.07
C GLY A 241 2.90 -7.74 13.74
N VAL A 242 1.62 -7.61 14.09
CA VAL A 242 0.82 -6.42 13.69
C VAL A 242 1.22 -5.20 14.50
N ILE A 243 1.17 -5.27 15.83
CA ILE A 243 1.45 -4.08 16.66
C ILE A 243 2.94 -3.80 16.72
N GLY A 244 3.77 -4.82 16.99
CA GLY A 244 5.22 -4.69 17.12
C GLY A 244 5.90 -4.30 15.81
N LEU A 245 5.91 -5.22 14.84
CA LEU A 245 6.58 -5.03 13.55
C LEU A 245 5.83 -4.06 12.63
N GLY A 246 4.51 -4.05 12.65
CA GLY A 246 3.72 -3.18 11.77
C GLY A 246 3.68 -1.72 12.19
N ILE A 247 3.67 -1.44 13.50
CA ILE A 247 3.40 -0.09 14.01
C ILE A 247 4.52 0.41 14.92
N VAL A 248 4.74 -0.24 16.07
CA VAL A 248 5.57 0.30 17.15
C VAL A 248 7.03 0.43 16.75
N ILE A 249 7.63 -0.62 16.18
CA ILE A 249 9.05 -0.59 15.79
C ILE A 249 9.29 0.43 14.67
N PRO A 250 8.53 0.42 13.54
CA PRO A 250 8.67 1.46 12.51
C PRO A 250 8.48 2.87 13.08
N PHE A 251 7.46 3.09 13.92
CA PHE A 251 7.18 4.39 14.51
C PHE A 251 8.36 4.91 15.35
N LEU A 252 8.90 4.08 16.24
CA LEU A 252 10.01 4.46 17.10
C LEU A 252 11.30 4.75 16.31
N VAL A 253 11.61 3.90 15.32
CA VAL A 253 12.80 4.07 14.49
C VAL A 253 12.72 5.34 13.65
N GLU A 254 11.56 5.62 13.04
CA GLU A 254 11.33 6.84 12.27
C GLU A 254 11.34 8.10 13.14
N LEU A 255 10.70 8.04 14.32
CA LEU A 255 10.72 9.14 15.28
C LEU A 255 12.14 9.44 15.76
N TYR A 256 12.91 8.40 16.08
CA TYR A 256 14.31 8.52 16.47
C TYR A 256 15.15 9.19 15.37
N ALA A 257 15.02 8.73 14.13
CA ALA A 257 15.74 9.29 12.98
C ALA A 257 15.40 10.78 12.76
N LEU A 258 14.12 11.16 12.92
CA LEU A 258 13.69 12.55 12.81
C LEU A 258 14.21 13.44 13.94
N LEU A 259 14.24 12.94 15.17
CA LEU A 259 14.70 13.69 16.36
C LEU A 259 16.21 13.91 16.35
N ARG A 260 16.99 12.86 16.05
CA ARG A 260 18.46 12.94 16.03
C ARG A 260 19.01 13.63 14.79
N LYS A 261 18.16 13.89 13.78
CA LYS A 261 18.56 14.39 12.45
C LYS A 261 19.55 13.44 11.75
N ASP A 262 19.66 12.21 12.22
CA ASP A 262 20.55 11.19 11.68
C ASP A 262 20.05 10.71 10.31
N CYS A 263 20.99 10.43 9.42
CA CYS A 263 20.67 9.72 8.20
C CYS A 263 20.40 8.26 8.55
N ARG A 264 19.22 7.72 8.18
CA ARG A 264 18.95 6.28 8.30
C ARG A 264 20.04 5.53 7.54
N THR A 265 20.89 4.81 8.25
CA THR A 265 21.97 4.02 7.65
C THR A 265 21.46 2.70 7.08
N ILE A 266 20.32 2.19 7.55
CA ILE A 266 19.76 0.90 7.13
C ILE A 266 18.21 0.99 7.07
N PRO A 267 17.55 0.48 6.01
CA PRO A 267 16.09 0.51 5.84
C PRO A 267 15.36 -0.56 6.70
N VAL A 268 15.88 -0.90 7.88
CA VAL A 268 15.30 -1.96 8.75
C VAL A 268 13.84 -1.66 9.08
N SER A 269 13.54 -0.41 9.42
CA SER A 269 12.19 0.12 9.66
C SER A 269 11.20 -0.27 8.56
N ASP A 270 11.61 -0.11 7.30
CA ASP A 270 10.71 -0.24 6.15
C ASP A 270 10.42 -1.72 5.88
N PHE A 271 11.45 -2.56 5.99
CA PHE A 271 11.29 -4.01 5.88
C PHE A 271 10.40 -4.56 7.00
N VAL A 272 10.64 -4.13 8.24
CA VAL A 272 9.85 -4.53 9.40
C VAL A 272 8.39 -4.10 9.26
N CYS A 273 8.14 -2.87 8.77
CA CYS A 273 6.80 -2.38 8.49
C CYS A 273 6.07 -3.24 7.44
N LEU A 274 6.75 -3.66 6.36
CA LEU A 274 6.18 -4.53 5.34
C LEU A 274 5.82 -5.91 5.89
N VAL A 275 6.66 -6.48 6.76
CA VAL A 275 6.35 -7.75 7.44
C VAL A 275 5.11 -7.61 8.31
N GLY A 276 5.03 -6.55 9.12
CA GLY A 276 3.86 -6.31 9.97
C GLY A 276 2.56 -6.08 9.18
N ALA A 277 2.64 -5.37 8.06
CA ALA A 277 1.49 -5.17 7.16
C ALA A 277 1.03 -6.47 6.47
N CYS A 278 1.95 -7.41 6.23
CA CYS A 278 1.62 -8.76 5.77
C CYS A 278 0.95 -9.58 6.89
N CYS A 279 1.49 -9.54 8.11
CA CYS A 279 0.89 -10.18 9.30
C CYS A 279 -0.54 -9.67 9.55
N LEU A 280 -0.79 -8.36 9.40
CA LEU A 280 -2.12 -7.78 9.57
C LEU A 280 -3.14 -8.40 8.62
N ARG A 281 -2.82 -8.45 7.32
CA ARG A 281 -3.71 -9.02 6.30
C ARG A 281 -3.91 -10.52 6.53
N TRP A 282 -2.86 -11.23 6.93
CA TRP A 282 -2.95 -12.64 7.23
C TRP A 282 -3.91 -12.92 8.40
N ILE A 283 -3.77 -12.20 9.53
CA ILE A 283 -4.66 -12.35 10.69
C ILE A 283 -6.11 -12.05 10.33
N VAL A 284 -6.36 -10.93 9.64
CA VAL A 284 -7.73 -10.51 9.31
C VAL A 284 -8.42 -11.55 8.44
N ILE A 285 -7.71 -12.16 7.49
CA ILE A 285 -8.27 -13.20 6.62
C ILE A 285 -8.44 -14.51 7.38
N VAL A 286 -7.41 -15.01 8.06
CA VAL A 286 -7.48 -16.30 8.78
C VAL A 286 -8.55 -16.27 9.87
N CYS A 287 -8.62 -15.20 10.66
CA CYS A 287 -9.63 -15.06 11.72
C CYS A 287 -11.02 -14.73 11.18
N GLY A 288 -11.17 -14.42 9.88
CA GLY A 288 -12.47 -14.17 9.25
C GLY A 288 -13.15 -15.43 8.70
N VAL A 289 -12.39 -16.46 8.33
CA VAL A 289 -12.86 -17.60 7.52
C VAL A 289 -12.75 -18.93 8.29
N HIS A 290 -12.76 -18.85 9.61
CA HIS A 290 -12.68 -20.02 10.48
C HIS A 290 -14.04 -20.72 10.62
#